data_AF-A0AAU0WHP3-F1
#
_entry.id   AF-A0AAU0WHP3-F1
#
_cell.length_a   1.000
_cell.length_b   1.000
_cell.length_c   1.000
_cell.angle_alpha   90.00
_cell.angle_beta   90.00
_cell.angle_gamma   90.00
#
_symmetry.space_group_name_H-M   'P 1'
#
loop_
_entity.id
_entity.type
_entity.pdbx_description
1 polymer ?
#
loop_
_entity_poly.entity_id
_entity_poly.type
_entity_poly.pdbx_seq_one_letter_code
_entity_poly.pdbx_strand_id
1 'polypeptide(L)'
;MKHRGRHRRRRRGAALRAALAGTALALTATATIVSASQATVAEDPGALKPLTSASDFAPLQLQEHLVPRRSLDRLASAMGGTVGVADVLAEADHTLREAADCGSGDRDSLPVTPAAAEAYCWDPTDTLTDDWQPASVTTSSEADDDGLWGANRVVLAGWTHSTSSGPAASRGLARVAVINANTPAHPSYSWVLLTVPSADGSTYRGLTSQISGMAWYEDKLLVTTVQGSAEALYVYDLNRIQRTSVPAEAIGRVPGGWSADGFRYVMPAVGSYRFTAGACSRTGAPCPSALSVDRGTAPDSLVLGEWTPAGSDQHARLWRYAFDDDPKRGGLLATDTFGRADAVEAYRTGASEIRGVLSYRPPGATDSEWYVGHLPGAMDGHGSLWRQDAKGARAADCGSDASHRCWAEGTGSLSYAPDTGEVWSVTDHMLFSVPLRSIDASLG
;
A
#
# COMPACT_ATOMS: atom_id res chain seq x y z
N MET A 1 33.22 3.86 -49.89
CA MET A 1 33.98 4.86 -50.67
C MET A 1 34.32 6.07 -49.81
N LYS A 2 35.62 6.25 -49.55
CA LYS A 2 36.39 7.47 -49.20
C LYS A 2 35.85 8.50 -48.19
N HIS A 3 36.52 8.53 -47.03
CA HIS A 3 36.66 9.67 -46.11
C HIS A 3 37.05 10.99 -46.81
N ARG A 4 36.43 12.09 -46.38
CA ARG A 4 36.82 13.51 -46.53
C ARG A 4 36.36 14.22 -45.24
N GLY A 5 37.04 15.16 -44.62
CA GLY A 5 38.30 15.84 -44.88
C GLY A 5 38.57 16.80 -43.71
N ARG A 6 39.85 16.96 -43.35
CA ARG A 6 40.37 17.93 -42.37
C ARG A 6 40.82 19.19 -43.13
N HIS A 7 40.48 20.39 -42.65
CA HIS A 7 41.19 21.65 -42.96
C HIS A 7 41.13 22.54 -41.70
N ARG A 8 42.27 22.86 -41.05
CA ARG A 8 43.14 24.05 -41.24
C ARG A 8 42.40 25.37 -40.91
N ARG A 9 42.92 26.35 -40.15
CA ARG A 9 44.31 26.76 -39.88
C ARG A 9 44.33 27.92 -38.84
N ARG A 10 45.36 27.91 -37.97
CA ARG A 10 46.28 29.01 -37.53
C ARG A 10 45.70 30.39 -37.18
N ARG A 11 46.18 31.00 -36.08
CA ARG A 11 47.41 31.83 -35.95
C ARG A 11 47.56 32.26 -34.47
N ARG A 12 48.65 31.91 -33.79
CA ARG A 12 49.94 32.64 -33.59
C ARG A 12 49.93 33.61 -32.40
N GLY A 13 50.89 33.42 -31.49
CA GLY A 13 51.34 34.45 -30.55
C GLY A 13 51.99 33.85 -29.31
N ALA A 14 53.25 33.42 -29.42
CA ALA A 14 54.10 33.06 -28.28
C ALA A 14 55.08 34.20 -28.01
N ALA A 15 55.21 34.60 -26.75
CA ALA A 15 56.40 35.28 -26.23
C ALA A 15 56.56 34.91 -24.75
N LEU A 16 57.58 34.10 -24.46
CA LEU A 16 58.13 33.88 -23.12
C LEU A 16 58.77 35.17 -22.59
N ARG A 17 58.69 35.39 -21.28
CA ARG A 17 59.85 35.80 -20.45
C ARG A 17 59.58 35.48 -18.99
N ALA A 18 60.47 34.67 -18.43
CA ALA A 18 60.52 34.31 -17.02
C ALA A 18 61.15 35.45 -16.20
N ALA A 19 60.65 35.65 -14.98
CA ALA A 19 61.39 36.25 -13.88
C ALA A 19 60.85 35.66 -12.56
N LEU A 20 61.73 34.95 -11.85
CA LEU A 20 61.54 34.47 -10.48
C LEU A 20 61.86 35.62 -9.51
N ALA A 21 60.96 35.93 -8.59
CA ALA A 21 61.29 36.46 -7.26
C ALA A 21 60.06 36.29 -6.34
N GLY A 22 60.25 35.59 -5.23
CA GLY A 22 59.19 35.17 -4.33
C GLY A 22 58.57 36.30 -3.51
N THR A 23 57.42 35.99 -2.91
CA THR A 23 56.95 36.57 -1.65
C THR A 23 55.81 35.71 -1.09
N ALA A 24 56.02 35.26 0.15
CA ALA A 24 55.05 34.89 1.18
C ALA A 24 53.82 34.04 0.81
N LEU A 25 53.88 32.76 1.21
CA LEU A 25 52.71 31.96 1.56
C LEU A 25 51.95 32.63 2.71
N ALA A 26 50.80 33.24 2.40
CA ALA A 26 49.71 33.36 3.35
C ALA A 26 48.68 32.27 3.01
N LEU A 27 48.77 31.14 3.71
CA LEU A 27 47.73 30.11 3.72
C LEU A 27 46.51 30.65 4.47
N THR A 28 45.62 31.36 3.79
CA THR A 28 44.20 31.37 4.16
C THR A 28 43.55 30.19 3.48
N ALA A 29 43.76 28.99 4.03
CA ALA A 29 42.82 27.91 3.84
C ALA A 29 41.57 28.28 4.64
N THR A 30 40.66 29.01 4.02
CA THR A 30 39.26 28.96 4.43
C THR A 30 38.85 27.51 4.33
N ALA A 31 38.85 26.82 5.48
CA ALA A 31 38.10 25.60 5.64
C ALA A 31 36.65 25.98 5.34
N THR A 32 36.21 25.72 4.11
CA THR A 32 34.79 25.45 3.86
C THR A 32 34.51 24.19 4.66
N ILE A 33 34.20 24.37 5.93
CA ILE A 33 33.40 23.43 6.70
C ILE A 33 32.09 23.42 5.93
N VAL A 34 32.00 22.52 4.95
CA VAL A 34 30.70 22.01 4.54
C VAL A 34 30.20 21.33 5.80
N SER A 35 29.36 22.03 6.55
CA SER A 35 28.56 21.43 7.61
C SER A 35 27.79 20.30 6.95
N ALA A 36 28.33 19.08 7.03
CA ALA A 36 27.60 17.84 6.82
C ALA A 36 26.64 17.59 8.00
N SER A 37 25.88 18.63 8.39
CA SER A 37 24.91 18.61 9.48
C SER A 37 23.47 18.57 8.95
N GLN A 38 23.29 18.14 7.70
CA GLN A 38 21.99 17.87 7.09
C GLN A 38 21.90 16.41 6.61
N ALA A 39 22.45 15.47 7.39
CA ALA A 39 21.83 14.15 7.44
C ALA A 39 20.52 14.36 8.22
N THR A 40 19.44 14.68 7.52
CA THR A 40 18.13 14.84 8.12
C THR A 40 17.74 13.50 8.74
N VAL A 41 17.76 13.46 10.07
CA VAL A 41 16.91 12.62 10.90
C VAL A 41 15.59 12.46 10.15
N ALA A 42 15.09 11.24 9.94
CA ALA A 42 13.74 11.05 9.40
C ALA A 42 12.81 11.99 10.16
N GLU A 43 12.30 13.03 9.48
CA GLU A 43 11.81 14.22 10.16
C GLU A 43 10.64 13.84 11.05
N ASP A 44 10.76 14.10 12.35
CA ASP A 44 9.67 13.93 13.31
C ASP A 44 8.41 14.62 12.75
N PRO A 45 7.34 13.86 12.45
CA PRO A 45 6.15 14.40 11.82
C PRO A 45 5.32 15.29 12.77
N GLY A 46 5.69 15.34 14.05
CA GLY A 46 5.06 16.15 15.09
C GLY A 46 3.67 15.64 15.48
N ALA A 47 2.97 16.45 16.29
CA ALA A 47 1.62 16.15 16.71
C ALA A 47 0.60 16.23 15.55
N LEU A 48 -0.43 15.38 15.62
CA LEU A 48 -1.58 15.47 14.73
C LEU A 48 -2.35 16.77 14.99
N LYS A 49 -2.72 17.46 13.90
CA LYS A 49 -3.55 18.66 13.94
C LYS A 49 -4.97 18.32 13.51
N PRO A 50 -5.98 18.38 14.40
CA PRO A 50 -7.35 18.07 14.04
C PRO A 50 -7.87 18.98 12.93
N LEU A 51 -8.55 18.38 11.95
CA LEU A 51 -9.36 19.08 10.97
C LEU A 51 -10.79 19.16 11.50
N THR A 52 -11.38 20.36 11.49
CA THR A 52 -12.66 20.61 12.17
C THR A 52 -13.65 21.43 11.36
N SER A 53 -13.21 22.09 10.28
CA SER A 53 -14.07 22.94 9.47
C SER A 53 -14.75 22.17 8.35
N ALA A 54 -15.95 22.58 7.93
CA ALA A 54 -16.62 22.00 6.77
C ALA A 54 -15.76 22.03 5.50
N SER A 55 -14.92 23.07 5.33
CA SER A 55 -13.97 23.16 4.22
C SER A 55 -12.84 22.13 4.28
N ASP A 56 -12.47 21.65 5.46
CA ASP A 56 -11.47 20.57 5.60
C ASP A 56 -12.06 19.22 5.20
N PHE A 57 -13.34 18.99 5.53
CA PHE A 57 -14.03 17.72 5.24
C PHE A 57 -14.61 17.64 3.83
N ALA A 58 -14.97 18.77 3.20
CA ALA A 58 -15.57 18.75 1.87
C ALA A 58 -14.75 18.00 0.80
N PRO A 59 -13.40 18.11 0.76
CA PRO A 59 -12.59 17.32 -0.16
C PRO A 59 -12.53 15.81 0.14
N LEU A 60 -12.96 15.41 1.34
CA LEU A 60 -12.97 14.01 1.79
C LEU A 60 -14.30 13.31 1.47
N GLN A 61 -15.34 14.02 1.02
CA GLN A 61 -16.63 13.38 0.76
C GLN A 61 -16.54 12.43 -0.44
N LEU A 62 -16.99 11.19 -0.23
CA LEU A 62 -17.07 10.15 -1.25
C LEU A 62 -18.49 10.00 -1.77
N GLN A 63 -18.60 9.59 -3.03
CA GLN A 63 -19.82 9.14 -3.68
C GLN A 63 -19.72 7.63 -3.94
N GLU A 64 -20.68 6.87 -3.44
CA GLU A 64 -20.82 5.44 -3.69
C GLU A 64 -21.34 5.17 -5.10
N HIS A 65 -20.72 4.22 -5.78
CA HIS A 65 -21.12 3.70 -7.08
C HIS A 65 -21.16 2.16 -7.04
N LEU A 66 -22.33 1.58 -6.78
CA LEU A 66 -22.51 0.14 -6.77
C LEU A 66 -22.71 -0.43 -8.18
N VAL A 67 -22.11 -1.58 -8.45
CA VAL A 67 -22.38 -2.35 -9.67
C VAL A 67 -23.79 -2.95 -9.56
N PRO A 68 -24.65 -2.83 -10.60
CA PRO A 68 -25.98 -3.39 -10.55
C PRO A 68 -25.96 -4.89 -10.28
N ARG A 69 -26.73 -5.35 -9.29
CA ARG A 69 -26.80 -6.77 -8.90
C ARG A 69 -27.08 -7.70 -10.08
N ARG A 70 -27.97 -7.30 -11.00
CA ARG A 70 -28.26 -8.06 -12.24
C ARG A 70 -27.03 -8.31 -13.10
N SER A 71 -26.08 -7.38 -13.12
CA SER A 71 -24.86 -7.48 -13.92
C SER A 71 -23.87 -8.44 -13.27
N LEU A 72 -23.74 -8.37 -11.93
CA LEU A 72 -22.95 -9.32 -11.15
C LEU A 72 -23.52 -10.75 -11.27
N ASP A 73 -24.83 -10.91 -11.12
CA ASP A 73 -25.50 -12.21 -11.18
C ASP A 73 -25.42 -12.83 -12.58
N ARG A 74 -25.53 -12.01 -13.65
CA ARG A 74 -25.32 -12.45 -15.03
C ARG A 74 -23.89 -12.93 -15.26
N LEU A 75 -22.91 -12.16 -14.79
CA LEU A 75 -21.50 -12.50 -14.93
C LEU A 75 -21.20 -13.83 -14.22
N ALA A 76 -21.58 -13.94 -12.94
CA ALA A 76 -21.41 -15.16 -12.16
C ALA A 76 -22.07 -16.37 -12.82
N SER A 77 -23.33 -16.24 -13.25
CA SER A 77 -24.04 -17.33 -13.94
C SER A 77 -23.33 -17.77 -15.23
N ALA A 78 -22.80 -16.81 -15.99
CA ALA A 78 -22.10 -17.09 -17.24
C ALA A 78 -20.70 -17.70 -17.04
N MET A 79 -20.09 -17.50 -15.87
CA MET A 79 -18.80 -18.11 -15.47
C MET A 79 -18.97 -19.45 -14.73
N GLY A 80 -20.20 -19.89 -14.48
CA GLY A 80 -20.48 -21.16 -13.79
C GLY A 80 -20.71 -21.04 -12.29
N GLY A 81 -20.95 -19.83 -11.77
CA GLY A 81 -21.21 -19.54 -10.37
C GLY A 81 -20.07 -18.79 -9.69
N THR A 82 -20.17 -18.68 -8.37
CA THR A 82 -19.11 -18.15 -7.51
C THR A 82 -18.47 -19.27 -6.70
N VAL A 83 -17.23 -19.05 -6.30
CA VAL A 83 -16.47 -19.89 -5.35
C VAL A 83 -16.11 -19.04 -4.14
N GLY A 84 -15.89 -19.68 -2.99
CA GLY A 84 -15.47 -19.00 -1.77
C GLY A 84 -13.96 -18.99 -1.60
N VAL A 85 -13.49 -18.22 -0.61
CA VAL A 85 -12.08 -18.22 -0.17
C VAL A 85 -11.60 -19.63 0.16
N ALA A 86 -12.43 -20.46 0.82
CA ALA A 86 -12.07 -21.85 1.13
C ALA A 86 -11.74 -22.69 -0.12
N ASP A 87 -12.44 -22.49 -1.23
CA ASP A 87 -12.17 -23.18 -2.50
C ASP A 87 -10.86 -22.69 -3.14
N VAL A 88 -10.51 -21.41 -2.95
CA VAL A 88 -9.21 -20.86 -3.40
C VAL A 88 -8.08 -21.44 -2.57
N LEU A 89 -8.22 -21.50 -1.25
CA LEU A 89 -7.21 -22.06 -0.34
C LEU A 89 -7.01 -23.56 -0.57
N ALA A 90 -8.07 -24.31 -0.87
CA ALA A 90 -8.00 -25.75 -1.12
C ALA A 90 -7.20 -26.09 -2.39
N GLU A 91 -7.05 -25.13 -3.30
CA GLU A 91 -6.28 -25.30 -4.54
C GLU A 91 -5.02 -24.42 -4.60
N ALA A 92 -4.54 -23.97 -3.44
CA ALA A 92 -3.29 -23.25 -3.29
C ALA A 92 -2.15 -23.97 -4.03
N ASP A 93 -1.47 -23.24 -4.91
CA ASP A 93 -0.44 -23.75 -5.82
C ASP A 93 0.93 -23.10 -5.64
N HIS A 94 1.05 -22.15 -4.71
CA HIS A 94 2.31 -21.53 -4.31
C HIS A 94 2.53 -21.68 -2.80
N THR A 95 3.80 -21.57 -2.38
CA THR A 95 4.19 -21.65 -0.96
C THR A 95 5.01 -20.44 -0.54
N LEU A 96 4.72 -19.91 0.65
CA LEU A 96 5.61 -19.01 1.36
C LEU A 96 6.69 -19.82 2.08
N ARG A 97 7.91 -19.27 2.13
CA ARG A 97 9.04 -19.89 2.83
C ARG A 97 9.38 -19.05 4.06
N GLU A 98 9.64 -19.71 5.18
CA GLU A 98 10.02 -19.01 6.42
C GLU A 98 11.32 -18.23 6.25
N ALA A 99 11.47 -17.13 7.00
CA ALA A 99 12.61 -16.23 6.92
C ALA A 99 13.97 -16.96 6.97
N ALA A 100 14.09 -18.03 7.75
CA ALA A 100 15.32 -18.82 7.86
C ALA A 100 15.80 -19.42 6.52
N ASP A 101 14.87 -19.69 5.59
CA ASP A 101 15.14 -20.23 4.27
C ASP A 101 15.29 -19.12 3.19
N CYS A 102 15.11 -17.86 3.56
CA CYS A 102 15.18 -16.72 2.65
C CYS A 102 16.61 -16.20 2.45
N GLY A 103 16.83 -15.53 1.31
CA GLY A 103 18.10 -14.87 1.02
C GLY A 103 18.43 -13.82 2.08
N SER A 104 19.71 -13.50 2.27
CA SER A 104 20.08 -12.42 3.19
C SER A 104 19.48 -11.08 2.76
N GLY A 105 19.48 -10.77 1.46
CA GLY A 105 18.87 -9.54 0.94
C GLY A 105 17.38 -9.42 1.25
N ASP A 106 16.61 -10.52 1.16
CA ASP A 106 15.20 -10.52 1.55
C ASP A 106 15.07 -10.19 3.04
N ARG A 107 15.86 -10.88 3.89
CA ARG A 107 15.84 -10.68 5.35
C ARG A 107 16.30 -9.30 5.78
N ASP A 108 17.21 -8.69 5.04
CA ASP A 108 17.69 -7.33 5.31
C ASP A 108 16.58 -6.29 5.08
N SER A 109 15.52 -6.62 4.32
CA SER A 109 14.36 -5.73 4.16
C SER A 109 13.44 -5.63 5.40
N LEU A 110 13.56 -6.56 6.35
CA LEU A 110 12.69 -6.63 7.54
C LEU A 110 12.97 -5.47 8.52
N PRO A 111 12.00 -5.12 9.41
CA PRO A 111 12.25 -4.12 10.45
C PRO A 111 13.47 -4.46 11.32
N VAL A 112 14.29 -3.44 11.59
CA VAL A 112 15.44 -3.53 12.50
C VAL A 112 14.97 -3.55 13.95
N THR A 113 14.06 -2.63 14.30
CA THR A 113 13.51 -2.49 15.64
C THR A 113 12.03 -2.08 15.59
N PRO A 114 11.13 -2.85 16.23
CA PRO A 114 11.34 -4.20 16.76
C PRO A 114 11.50 -5.22 15.63
N ALA A 115 12.19 -6.34 15.90
CA ALA A 115 12.30 -7.42 14.92
C ALA A 115 10.94 -8.08 14.63
N ALA A 116 10.75 -8.54 13.38
CA ALA A 116 9.58 -9.30 12.98
C ALA A 116 9.44 -10.61 13.80
N ALA A 117 8.20 -10.90 14.23
CA ALA A 117 7.87 -12.14 14.94
C ALA A 117 7.68 -13.30 13.96
N GLU A 118 6.95 -13.04 12.87
CA GLU A 118 6.83 -13.96 11.73
C GLU A 118 7.29 -13.23 10.47
N ALA A 119 7.97 -13.94 9.58
CA ALA A 119 8.42 -13.39 8.32
C ALA A 119 8.58 -14.50 7.28
N TYR A 120 8.18 -14.18 6.05
CA TYR A 120 8.12 -15.11 4.94
C TYR A 120 8.59 -14.46 3.65
N CYS A 121 9.42 -15.14 2.87
CA CYS A 121 9.67 -14.76 1.50
C CYS A 121 8.69 -15.46 0.55
N TRP A 122 8.38 -14.76 -0.52
CA TRP A 122 7.51 -15.25 -1.59
C TRP A 122 8.09 -16.46 -2.31
N ASP A 123 7.24 -17.12 -3.09
CA ASP A 123 7.70 -18.17 -3.98
C ASP A 123 8.70 -17.57 -4.98
N PRO A 124 9.91 -18.13 -5.13
CA PRO A 124 10.92 -17.55 -6.02
C PRO A 124 10.44 -17.36 -7.46
N THR A 125 9.46 -18.15 -7.92
CA THR A 125 8.87 -18.03 -9.27
C THR A 125 8.09 -16.73 -9.46
N ASP A 126 7.51 -16.17 -8.40
CA ASP A 126 6.78 -14.90 -8.43
C ASP A 126 7.70 -13.68 -8.33
N THR A 127 8.93 -13.86 -7.85
CA THR A 127 9.93 -12.80 -7.68
C THR A 127 11.09 -12.88 -8.67
N LEU A 128 10.95 -13.66 -9.75
CA LEU A 128 11.99 -13.76 -10.81
C LEU A 128 12.20 -12.43 -11.56
N THR A 129 11.18 -11.57 -11.54
CA THR A 129 11.17 -10.27 -12.20
C THR A 129 10.58 -9.25 -11.25
N ASP A 130 11.07 -8.01 -11.31
CA ASP A 130 10.50 -6.88 -10.55
C ASP A 130 9.20 -6.34 -11.17
N ASP A 131 8.60 -7.09 -12.10
CA ASP A 131 7.38 -6.71 -12.81
C ASP A 131 6.16 -6.74 -11.89
N TRP A 132 6.12 -7.57 -10.86
CA TRP A 132 5.05 -7.60 -9.87
C TRP A 132 5.61 -7.14 -8.52
N GLN A 133 4.96 -6.16 -7.89
CA GLN A 133 5.39 -5.59 -6.62
C GLN A 133 4.29 -5.74 -5.57
N PRO A 134 4.57 -6.39 -4.43
CA PRO A 134 3.67 -6.34 -3.28
C PRO A 134 3.63 -4.91 -2.75
N ALA A 135 2.48 -4.49 -2.22
CA ALA A 135 2.36 -3.15 -1.64
C ALA A 135 1.35 -3.04 -0.51
N SER A 136 0.49 -4.05 -0.34
CA SER A 136 -0.58 -4.02 0.67
C SER A 136 -0.83 -5.38 1.31
N VAL A 137 -1.30 -5.37 2.55
CA VAL A 137 -1.73 -6.55 3.29
C VAL A 137 -2.98 -6.24 4.12
N THR A 138 -3.88 -7.21 4.24
CA THR A 138 -5.00 -7.22 5.20
C THR A 138 -5.27 -8.66 5.64
N THR A 139 -6.02 -8.87 6.72
CA THR A 139 -6.21 -10.21 7.30
C THR A 139 -7.68 -10.48 7.63
N SER A 140 -8.04 -11.76 7.77
CA SER A 140 -9.37 -12.17 8.24
C SER A 140 -9.68 -11.65 9.66
N SER A 141 -8.66 -11.27 10.42
CA SER A 141 -8.83 -10.64 11.75
C SER A 141 -9.36 -9.21 11.70
N GLU A 142 -9.23 -8.52 10.58
CA GLU A 142 -9.94 -7.24 10.38
C GLU A 142 -11.39 -7.47 9.94
N ALA A 143 -11.68 -8.64 9.33
CA ALA A 143 -12.98 -8.98 8.78
C ALA A 143 -14.02 -9.33 9.86
N ASP A 144 -13.64 -10.20 10.79
CA ASP A 144 -14.50 -10.71 11.86
C ASP A 144 -13.74 -10.75 13.20
N ASP A 145 -14.47 -10.65 14.31
CA ASP A 145 -13.92 -10.55 15.66
C ASP A 145 -13.21 -11.83 16.10
N ASP A 146 -13.52 -12.98 15.48
CA ASP A 146 -12.93 -14.27 15.80
C ASP A 146 -11.60 -14.55 15.07
N GLY A 147 -11.16 -13.64 14.18
CA GLY A 147 -9.93 -13.82 13.43
C GLY A 147 -10.06 -14.67 12.16
N LEU A 148 -11.24 -15.23 11.88
CA LEU A 148 -11.46 -16.27 10.89
C LEU A 148 -12.39 -15.80 9.76
N TRP A 149 -12.20 -16.43 8.60
CA TRP A 149 -13.17 -16.41 7.51
C TRP A 149 -13.70 -17.82 7.31
N GLY A 150 -14.91 -18.05 7.82
CA GLY A 150 -15.47 -19.40 7.97
C GLY A 150 -14.64 -20.20 8.97
N ALA A 151 -13.86 -21.16 8.49
CA ALA A 151 -12.98 -21.99 9.34
C ALA A 151 -11.49 -21.65 9.16
N ASN A 152 -11.16 -20.60 8.40
CA ASN A 152 -9.80 -20.34 7.95
C ASN A 152 -9.27 -19.02 8.49
N ARG A 153 -8.03 -19.02 8.99
CA ARG A 153 -7.23 -17.82 9.14
C ARG A 153 -6.59 -17.48 7.79
N VAL A 154 -6.78 -16.25 7.34
CA VAL A 154 -6.39 -15.83 5.99
C VAL A 154 -5.64 -14.51 6.04
N VAL A 155 -4.55 -14.44 5.30
CA VAL A 155 -3.85 -13.18 4.99
C VAL A 155 -4.04 -12.90 3.50
N LEU A 156 -4.36 -11.66 3.15
CA LEU A 156 -4.46 -11.19 1.78
C LEU A 156 -3.33 -10.23 1.49
N ALA A 157 -2.52 -10.49 0.46
CA ALA A 157 -1.47 -9.58 0.04
C ALA A 157 -1.70 -9.07 -1.38
N GLY A 158 -1.71 -7.75 -1.54
CA GLY A 158 -2.02 -7.05 -2.76
C GLY A 158 -0.75 -6.71 -3.53
N TRP A 159 -0.74 -7.08 -4.81
CA TRP A 159 0.37 -6.84 -5.72
C TRP A 159 -0.09 -6.08 -6.96
N THR A 160 0.75 -5.18 -7.44
CA THR A 160 0.55 -4.46 -8.69
C THR A 160 1.66 -4.79 -9.68
N HIS A 161 1.29 -5.00 -10.93
CA HIS A 161 2.23 -5.11 -12.02
C HIS A 161 2.75 -3.73 -12.44
N SER A 162 4.04 -3.62 -12.72
CA SER A 162 4.71 -2.47 -13.31
C SER A 162 3.94 -1.92 -14.51
N THR A 163 3.92 -0.59 -14.64
CA THR A 163 3.29 0.09 -15.78
C THR A 163 4.24 0.26 -16.97
N SER A 164 5.53 0.01 -16.78
CA SER A 164 6.58 0.27 -17.77
C SER A 164 7.32 -0.97 -18.26
N SER A 165 7.31 -2.05 -17.49
CA SER A 165 7.97 -3.32 -17.81
C SER A 165 6.95 -4.45 -17.99
N GLY A 166 7.42 -5.66 -18.30
CA GLY A 166 6.59 -6.82 -18.64
C GLY A 166 5.69 -6.71 -19.88
N PRO A 167 4.87 -7.75 -20.14
CA PRO A 167 3.93 -7.80 -21.25
C PRO A 167 2.89 -6.68 -21.19
N ALA A 168 2.56 -6.09 -22.34
CA ALA A 168 1.62 -4.95 -22.39
C ALA A 168 0.22 -5.27 -21.85
N ALA A 169 -0.23 -6.53 -21.96
CA ALA A 169 -1.51 -6.99 -21.44
C ALA A 169 -1.57 -7.00 -19.90
N SER A 170 -0.42 -7.16 -19.24
CA SER A 170 -0.32 -7.34 -17.79
C SER A 170 0.02 -6.04 -17.05
N ARG A 171 0.43 -4.99 -17.78
CA ARG A 171 0.88 -3.72 -17.20
C ARG A 171 -0.18 -3.05 -16.33
N GLY A 172 0.23 -2.70 -15.11
CA GLY A 172 -0.63 -2.03 -14.14
C GLY A 172 -1.69 -2.93 -13.50
N LEU A 173 -1.78 -4.21 -13.87
CA LEU A 173 -2.78 -5.12 -13.27
C LEU A 173 -2.59 -5.27 -11.76
N ALA A 174 -3.69 -5.48 -11.06
CA ALA A 174 -3.69 -5.77 -9.63
C ALA A 174 -4.17 -7.20 -9.34
N ARG A 175 -3.44 -7.90 -8.48
CA ARG A 175 -3.75 -9.26 -8.01
C ARG A 175 -3.66 -9.33 -6.49
N VAL A 176 -4.33 -10.31 -5.91
CA VAL A 176 -4.27 -10.61 -4.47
C VAL A 176 -3.81 -12.05 -4.28
N ALA A 177 -2.78 -12.26 -3.46
CA ALA A 177 -2.46 -13.57 -2.92
C ALA A 177 -3.44 -13.87 -1.78
N VAL A 178 -4.18 -14.97 -1.89
CA VAL A 178 -5.04 -15.48 -0.82
C VAL A 178 -4.26 -16.55 -0.07
N ILE A 179 -3.76 -16.21 1.11
CA ILE A 179 -2.78 -17.01 1.86
C ILE A 179 -3.48 -17.77 2.98
N ASN A 180 -3.26 -19.09 3.01
CA ASN A 180 -3.66 -19.96 4.09
C ASN A 180 -2.73 -19.76 5.29
N ALA A 181 -3.23 -19.08 6.32
CA ALA A 181 -2.50 -18.83 7.57
C ALA A 181 -2.96 -19.76 8.71
N ASN A 182 -3.67 -20.86 8.41
CA ASN A 182 -4.02 -21.88 9.41
C ASN A 182 -2.80 -22.62 9.95
N THR A 183 -1.75 -22.76 9.12
CA THR A 183 -0.49 -23.44 9.46
C THR A 183 0.68 -22.50 9.21
N PRO A 184 1.06 -21.64 10.19
CA PRO A 184 2.07 -20.60 10.00
C PRO A 184 3.44 -21.13 9.55
N ALA A 185 3.78 -22.39 9.81
CA ALA A 185 5.05 -22.97 9.39
C ALA A 185 5.16 -23.21 7.87
N HIS A 186 4.02 -23.39 7.19
CA HIS A 186 3.97 -23.71 5.77
C HIS A 186 2.79 -23.00 5.08
N PRO A 187 2.77 -21.65 5.06
CA PRO A 187 1.67 -20.94 4.42
C PRO A 187 1.70 -21.22 2.91
N SER A 188 0.53 -21.46 2.36
CA SER A 188 0.33 -21.65 0.91
C SER A 188 -0.64 -20.62 0.40
N TYR A 189 -0.57 -20.29 -0.89
CA TYR A 189 -1.43 -19.28 -1.48
C TYR A 189 -1.77 -19.57 -2.93
N SER A 190 -2.84 -18.93 -3.39
CA SER A 190 -3.18 -18.81 -4.80
C SER A 190 -3.50 -17.36 -5.15
N TRP A 191 -3.30 -17.03 -6.42
CA TRP A 191 -3.56 -15.71 -6.96
C TRP A 191 -5.02 -15.54 -7.39
N VAL A 192 -5.58 -14.39 -7.05
CA VAL A 192 -6.87 -13.90 -7.55
C VAL A 192 -6.66 -12.57 -8.25
N LEU A 193 -7.03 -12.47 -9.53
CA LEU A 193 -6.94 -11.21 -10.27
C LEU A 193 -8.12 -10.30 -9.91
N LEU A 194 -7.84 -9.04 -9.56
CA LEU A 194 -8.88 -8.04 -9.34
C LEU A 194 -9.40 -7.54 -10.70
N THR A 195 -10.71 -7.50 -10.86
CA THR A 195 -11.34 -7.15 -12.15
C THR A 195 -12.46 -6.13 -11.98
N VAL A 196 -12.78 -5.42 -13.05
CA VAL A 196 -13.92 -4.49 -13.12
C VAL A 196 -14.91 -5.04 -14.15
N PRO A 197 -16.12 -5.44 -13.74
CA PRO A 197 -17.12 -5.97 -14.67
C PRO A 197 -17.64 -4.88 -15.62
N SER A 198 -18.09 -5.28 -16.81
CA SER A 198 -18.84 -4.38 -17.69
C SER A 198 -20.20 -4.05 -17.05
N ALA A 199 -20.76 -2.89 -17.40
CA ALA A 199 -22.04 -2.45 -16.84
C ALA A 199 -23.19 -3.44 -17.06
N ASP A 200 -23.11 -4.28 -18.11
CA ASP A 200 -24.11 -5.29 -18.43
C ASP A 200 -23.71 -6.70 -17.98
N GLY A 201 -22.53 -6.91 -17.39
CA GLY A 201 -22.05 -8.22 -16.94
C GLY A 201 -21.71 -9.20 -18.06
N SER A 202 -21.50 -8.72 -19.29
CA SER A 202 -21.13 -9.57 -20.44
C SER A 202 -19.64 -9.87 -20.54
N THR A 203 -18.80 -9.05 -19.89
CA THR A 203 -17.35 -9.24 -19.81
C THR A 203 -16.78 -8.55 -18.57
N TYR A 204 -15.47 -8.64 -18.36
CA TYR A 204 -14.72 -7.85 -17.39
C TYR A 204 -13.37 -7.43 -17.97
N ARG A 205 -12.75 -6.43 -17.34
CA ARG A 205 -11.36 -6.05 -17.57
C ARG A 205 -10.56 -6.24 -16.28
N GLY A 206 -9.25 -6.38 -16.39
CA GLY A 206 -8.38 -6.32 -15.22
C GLY A 206 -8.45 -4.95 -14.55
N LEU A 207 -8.31 -4.92 -13.22
CA LEU A 207 -8.08 -3.68 -12.50
C LEU A 207 -6.66 -3.22 -12.82
N THR A 208 -6.53 -2.16 -13.61
CA THR A 208 -5.26 -1.49 -13.82
C THR A 208 -5.09 -0.41 -12.76
N SER A 209 -4.55 -0.77 -11.60
CA SER A 209 -4.37 0.15 -10.48
C SER A 209 -3.19 -0.23 -9.58
N GLN A 210 -2.49 0.79 -9.08
CA GLN A 210 -1.54 0.63 -7.99
C GLN A 210 -2.30 0.46 -6.68
N ILE A 211 -2.22 -0.73 -6.10
CA ILE A 211 -2.95 -1.11 -4.89
C ILE A 211 -2.03 -0.99 -3.68
N SER A 212 -1.85 0.24 -3.19
CA SER A 212 -0.94 0.53 -2.08
C SER A 212 -1.56 0.38 -0.69
N GLY A 213 -2.89 0.24 -0.62
CA GLY A 213 -3.62 -0.06 0.60
C GLY A 213 -4.81 -0.97 0.33
N MET A 214 -5.08 -1.86 1.28
CA MET A 214 -6.22 -2.77 1.32
C MET A 214 -6.79 -2.83 2.75
N ALA A 215 -8.10 -3.00 2.86
CA ALA A 215 -8.78 -3.24 4.13
C ALA A 215 -9.88 -4.28 3.90
N TRP A 216 -9.89 -5.33 4.72
CA TRP A 216 -10.93 -6.35 4.73
C TRP A 216 -11.85 -6.12 5.93
N TYR A 217 -13.12 -5.85 5.66
CA TYR A 217 -14.15 -5.71 6.68
C TYR A 217 -15.39 -6.52 6.29
N GLU A 218 -15.87 -7.38 7.19
CA GLU A 218 -16.90 -8.38 6.93
C GLU A 218 -16.62 -9.18 5.64
N ASP A 219 -17.50 -9.16 4.64
CA ASP A 219 -17.34 -9.85 3.36
C ASP A 219 -16.68 -8.98 2.27
N LYS A 220 -16.29 -7.74 2.58
CA LYS A 220 -15.76 -6.77 1.62
C LYS A 220 -14.26 -6.59 1.73
N LEU A 221 -13.63 -6.52 0.56
CA LEU A 221 -12.25 -6.07 0.42
C LEU A 221 -12.27 -4.69 -0.26
N LEU A 222 -11.83 -3.67 0.46
CA LEU A 222 -11.68 -2.31 -0.05
C LEU A 222 -10.23 -2.09 -0.46
N VAL A 223 -10.03 -1.55 -1.66
CA VAL A 223 -8.70 -1.39 -2.26
C VAL A 223 -8.53 0.01 -2.81
N THR A 224 -7.41 0.64 -2.50
CA THR A 224 -7.01 1.95 -3.05
C THR A 224 -6.93 1.96 -4.57
N THR A 225 -7.03 3.16 -5.18
CA THR A 225 -6.77 3.33 -6.61
C THR A 225 -5.54 4.20 -6.91
N VAL A 226 -5.15 4.29 -8.19
CA VAL A 226 -4.00 5.07 -8.65
C VAL A 226 -4.12 6.55 -8.34
N GLN A 227 -2.96 7.17 -8.13
CA GLN A 227 -2.84 8.62 -8.07
C GLN A 227 -3.42 9.29 -9.33
N GLY A 228 -4.06 10.43 -9.14
CA GLY A 228 -4.72 11.19 -10.22
C GLY A 228 -6.07 10.62 -10.66
N SER A 229 -6.54 9.52 -10.07
CA SER A 229 -7.90 9.02 -10.26
C SER A 229 -8.91 9.80 -9.40
N ALA A 230 -10.15 9.89 -9.85
CA ALA A 230 -11.26 10.33 -9.01
C ALA A 230 -11.84 9.17 -8.17
N GLU A 231 -11.70 7.93 -8.64
CA GLU A 231 -12.02 6.75 -7.84
C GLU A 231 -11.01 6.69 -6.68
N ALA A 232 -11.50 6.75 -5.44
CA ALA A 232 -10.68 6.63 -4.25
C ALA A 232 -10.44 5.15 -3.90
N LEU A 233 -11.52 4.34 -4.00
CA LEU A 233 -11.53 2.95 -3.60
C LEU A 233 -12.34 2.09 -4.59
N TYR A 234 -11.88 0.87 -4.85
CA TYR A 234 -12.73 -0.21 -5.36
C TYR A 234 -13.18 -1.10 -4.20
N VAL A 235 -14.39 -1.64 -4.32
CA VAL A 235 -14.96 -2.59 -3.36
C VAL A 235 -15.14 -3.94 -4.04
N TYR A 236 -14.64 -4.98 -3.41
CA TYR A 236 -14.78 -6.37 -3.82
C TYR A 236 -15.53 -7.15 -2.75
N ASP A 237 -16.10 -8.30 -3.15
CA ASP A 237 -16.87 -9.19 -2.28
C ASP A 237 -16.23 -10.58 -2.34
N LEU A 238 -15.75 -11.07 -1.20
CA LEU A 238 -15.02 -12.33 -1.12
C LEU A 238 -15.91 -13.56 -1.32
N ASN A 239 -17.24 -13.40 -1.32
CA ASN A 239 -18.19 -14.44 -1.71
C ASN A 239 -18.45 -14.48 -3.23
N ARG A 240 -17.80 -13.59 -4.00
CA ARG A 240 -17.99 -13.43 -5.45
C ARG A 240 -16.74 -13.72 -6.27
N ILE A 241 -15.82 -14.50 -5.74
CA ILE A 241 -14.70 -15.03 -6.53
C ILE A 241 -15.25 -15.97 -7.61
N GLN A 242 -14.69 -15.94 -8.81
CA GLN A 242 -15.14 -16.74 -9.96
C GLN A 242 -13.95 -17.43 -10.62
N ARG A 243 -14.18 -18.64 -11.13
CA ARG A 243 -13.15 -19.45 -11.79
C ARG A 243 -13.09 -19.14 -13.29
N THR A 244 -11.89 -18.99 -13.83
CA THR A 244 -11.67 -18.89 -15.28
C THR A 244 -11.75 -20.27 -15.93
N SER A 245 -12.16 -20.32 -17.20
CA SER A 245 -12.40 -21.59 -17.89
C SER A 245 -11.46 -21.83 -19.07
N VAL A 246 -10.71 -20.81 -19.49
CA VAL A 246 -9.80 -20.87 -20.64
C VAL A 246 -8.44 -20.25 -20.27
N PRO A 247 -7.34 -21.01 -20.35
CA PRO A 247 -6.00 -20.45 -20.22
C PRO A 247 -5.62 -19.74 -21.53
N ALA A 248 -5.76 -18.42 -21.55
CA ALA A 248 -5.37 -17.58 -22.67
C ALA A 248 -4.70 -16.30 -22.16
N GLU A 249 -3.84 -15.71 -23.00
CA GLU A 249 -3.20 -14.40 -22.77
C GLU A 249 -4.20 -13.27 -23.07
N ALA A 250 -5.34 -13.28 -22.39
CA ALA A 250 -6.43 -12.33 -22.54
C ALA A 250 -7.22 -12.23 -21.24
N ILE A 251 -7.91 -11.10 -21.05
CA ILE A 251 -8.75 -10.86 -19.87
C ILE A 251 -10.19 -10.62 -20.30
N GLY A 252 -11.12 -11.31 -19.66
CA GLY A 252 -12.55 -11.22 -19.91
C GLY A 252 -13.08 -12.38 -20.75
N ARG A 253 -14.16 -12.10 -21.49
CA ARG A 253 -14.82 -13.08 -22.36
C ARG A 253 -13.95 -13.38 -23.59
N VAL A 254 -13.68 -14.66 -23.84
CA VAL A 254 -12.92 -15.16 -25.00
C VAL A 254 -13.70 -16.26 -25.73
N PRO A 255 -13.33 -16.64 -26.98
CA PRO A 255 -13.92 -17.81 -27.62
C PRO A 255 -13.80 -19.06 -26.72
N GLY A 256 -14.94 -19.70 -26.45
CA GLY A 256 -14.99 -20.91 -25.62
C GLY A 256 -15.07 -20.69 -24.11
N GLY A 257 -14.95 -19.47 -23.59
CA GLY A 257 -14.94 -19.30 -22.13
C GLY A 257 -14.51 -17.95 -21.60
N TRP A 258 -13.86 -17.98 -20.46
CA TRP A 258 -13.44 -16.82 -19.68
C TRP A 258 -11.97 -16.95 -19.34
N SER A 259 -11.23 -15.86 -19.52
CA SER A 259 -9.80 -15.84 -19.28
C SER A 259 -9.38 -14.66 -18.42
N ALA A 260 -8.26 -14.81 -17.74
CA ALA A 260 -7.68 -13.79 -16.89
C ALA A 260 -6.17 -13.87 -16.97
N ASP A 261 -5.60 -13.88 -18.18
CA ASP A 261 -4.15 -13.81 -18.39
C ASP A 261 -3.36 -14.83 -17.55
N GLY A 262 -3.81 -16.10 -17.58
CA GLY A 262 -3.21 -17.19 -16.81
C GLY A 262 -3.71 -17.35 -15.37
N PHE A 263 -4.40 -16.37 -14.79
CA PHE A 263 -4.99 -16.48 -13.45
C PHE A 263 -6.19 -17.43 -13.43
N ARG A 264 -6.22 -18.33 -12.43
CA ARG A 264 -7.31 -19.31 -12.21
C ARG A 264 -8.58 -18.66 -11.67
N TYR A 265 -8.43 -17.58 -10.92
CA TYR A 265 -9.52 -16.90 -10.23
C TYR A 265 -9.54 -15.41 -10.56
N VAL A 266 -10.75 -14.87 -10.64
CA VAL A 266 -11.00 -13.43 -10.71
C VAL A 266 -11.95 -13.01 -9.60
N MET A 267 -11.80 -11.77 -9.13
CA MET A 267 -12.74 -11.13 -8.21
C MET A 267 -13.28 -9.86 -8.86
N PRO A 268 -14.53 -9.85 -9.35
CA PRO A 268 -15.12 -8.65 -9.92
C PRO A 268 -15.49 -7.64 -8.84
N ALA A 269 -15.18 -6.36 -9.07
CA ALA A 269 -15.61 -5.28 -8.20
C ALA A 269 -17.14 -5.24 -8.10
N VAL A 270 -17.64 -5.03 -6.88
CA VAL A 270 -19.07 -4.87 -6.58
C VAL A 270 -19.47 -3.40 -6.43
N GLY A 271 -18.49 -2.52 -6.29
CA GLY A 271 -18.70 -1.08 -6.28
C GLY A 271 -17.39 -0.31 -6.26
N SER A 272 -17.51 1.02 -6.19
CA SER A 272 -16.40 1.92 -5.96
C SER A 272 -16.86 3.14 -5.16
N TYR A 273 -15.90 3.84 -4.56
CA TYR A 273 -16.10 5.14 -3.93
C TYR A 273 -15.27 6.18 -4.67
N ARG A 274 -15.91 7.28 -5.06
CA ARG A 274 -15.30 8.35 -5.84
C ARG A 274 -15.30 9.65 -5.06
N PHE A 275 -14.21 10.40 -5.04
CA PHE A 275 -14.23 11.74 -4.44
C PHE A 275 -15.15 12.68 -5.22
N THR A 276 -16.05 13.33 -4.49
CA THR A 276 -16.95 14.35 -5.04
C THR A 276 -16.19 15.60 -5.48
N ALA A 277 -15.04 15.87 -4.86
CA ALA A 277 -14.13 16.96 -5.21
C ALA A 277 -13.31 16.69 -6.50
N GLY A 278 -13.50 15.55 -7.16
CA GLY A 278 -12.84 15.21 -8.42
C GLY A 278 -11.59 14.34 -8.22
N ALA A 279 -10.70 14.35 -9.22
CA ALA A 279 -9.46 13.59 -9.16
C ALA A 279 -8.59 14.04 -7.98
N CYS A 280 -7.92 13.09 -7.34
CA CYS A 280 -7.03 13.43 -6.24
C CYS A 280 -5.91 14.36 -6.73
N SER A 281 -5.62 15.38 -5.94
CA SER A 281 -4.64 16.41 -6.27
C SER A 281 -4.17 17.15 -5.03
N ARG A 282 -3.03 17.80 -5.18
CA ARG A 282 -2.35 18.59 -4.16
C ARG A 282 -3.24 19.65 -3.45
N THR A 283 -4.27 20.18 -4.10
CA THR A 283 -5.15 21.20 -3.50
C THR A 283 -6.60 20.76 -3.43
N GLY A 284 -6.90 19.50 -3.74
CA GLY A 284 -8.25 18.96 -3.83
C GLY A 284 -8.43 17.71 -2.97
N ALA A 285 -9.08 16.70 -3.54
CA ALA A 285 -9.27 15.42 -2.89
C ALA A 285 -7.91 14.76 -2.57
N PRO A 286 -7.74 14.10 -1.42
CA PRO A 286 -6.48 13.43 -1.07
C PRO A 286 -6.23 12.23 -1.97
N CYS A 287 -4.96 11.93 -2.24
CA CYS A 287 -4.59 10.69 -2.91
C CYS A 287 -4.41 9.59 -1.84
N PRO A 288 -5.37 8.66 -1.67
CA PRO A 288 -5.26 7.61 -0.66
C PRO A 288 -4.12 6.67 -1.03
N SER A 289 -3.29 6.33 -0.06
CA SER A 289 -2.15 5.44 -0.27
C SER A 289 -2.05 4.30 0.71
N ALA A 290 -2.68 4.41 1.88
CA ALA A 290 -2.70 3.38 2.90
C ALA A 290 -4.13 3.23 3.44
N LEU A 291 -4.49 2.00 3.81
CA LEU A 291 -5.76 1.66 4.43
C LEU A 291 -5.51 0.75 5.64
N SER A 292 -6.41 0.82 6.62
CA SER A 292 -6.58 -0.20 7.66
C SER A 292 -8.01 -0.16 8.19
N VAL A 293 -8.36 -1.11 9.06
CA VAL A 293 -9.59 -1.08 9.85
C VAL A 293 -9.28 -0.69 11.30
N ASP A 294 -10.11 0.16 11.90
CA ASP A 294 -10.10 0.42 13.35
C ASP A 294 -11.39 -0.13 13.99
N ARG A 295 -11.27 -1.34 14.55
CA ARG A 295 -12.34 -2.03 15.29
C ARG A 295 -12.51 -1.54 16.75
N GLY A 296 -11.68 -0.59 17.17
CA GLY A 296 -11.83 0.07 18.47
C GLY A 296 -12.81 1.25 18.45
N THR A 297 -13.38 1.55 17.27
CA THR A 297 -14.38 2.61 17.09
C THR A 297 -15.80 2.05 17.08
N ALA A 298 -16.80 2.90 17.34
CA ALA A 298 -18.20 2.52 17.28
C ALA A 298 -18.98 3.59 16.48
N PRO A 299 -19.44 3.30 15.26
CA PRO A 299 -19.19 2.05 14.50
C PRO A 299 -17.71 1.86 14.17
N ASP A 300 -17.33 0.65 13.77
CA ASP A 300 -16.00 0.36 13.21
C ASP A 300 -15.72 1.31 12.03
N SER A 301 -14.45 1.60 11.77
CA SER A 301 -14.09 2.59 10.75
C SER A 301 -12.98 2.16 9.81
N LEU A 302 -13.12 2.60 8.55
CA LEU A 302 -12.07 2.52 7.54
C LEU A 302 -11.13 3.70 7.73
N VAL A 303 -9.84 3.42 7.90
CA VAL A 303 -8.78 4.41 8.12
C VAL A 303 -8.00 4.63 6.82
N LEU A 304 -7.65 5.88 6.52
CA LEU A 304 -6.93 6.25 5.31
C LEU A 304 -5.77 7.20 5.60
N GLY A 305 -4.68 7.02 4.86
CA GLY A 305 -3.55 7.94 4.81
C GLY A 305 -3.37 8.53 3.41
N GLU A 306 -3.07 9.83 3.34
CA GLU A 306 -2.76 10.52 2.09
C GLU A 306 -1.28 10.37 1.74
N TRP A 307 -1.00 10.07 0.47
CA TRP A 307 0.35 10.24 -0.05
C TRP A 307 0.61 11.69 -0.46
N THR A 308 1.70 12.24 0.07
CA THR A 308 2.31 13.48 -0.40
C THR A 308 3.78 13.22 -0.73
N PRO A 309 4.38 13.93 -1.72
CA PRO A 309 5.81 13.81 -2.01
C PRO A 309 6.68 14.24 -0.82
N ALA A 310 7.86 13.63 -0.67
CA ALA A 310 8.87 14.07 0.30
C ALA A 310 9.25 15.55 0.10
N GLY A 311 9.51 16.24 1.22
CA GLY A 311 9.93 17.65 1.22
C GLY A 311 8.90 18.63 0.66
N SER A 312 7.65 18.21 0.48
CA SER A 312 6.58 19.13 0.12
C SER A 312 6.16 19.96 1.34
N ASP A 313 5.86 21.25 1.13
CA ASP A 313 5.25 22.11 2.17
C ASP A 313 3.82 21.66 2.55
N GLN A 314 3.35 20.53 2.02
CA GLN A 314 2.02 20.00 2.25
C GLN A 314 2.03 18.87 3.26
N HIS A 315 1.34 19.13 4.35
CA HIS A 315 1.00 18.15 5.36
C HIS A 315 -0.01 17.15 4.79
N ALA A 316 0.30 15.86 4.87
CA ALA A 316 -0.61 14.79 4.51
C ALA A 316 -1.82 14.78 5.45
N ARG A 317 -2.94 14.27 4.94
CA ARG A 317 -4.15 14.01 5.73
C ARG A 317 -4.20 12.56 6.18
N LEU A 318 -4.68 12.36 7.41
CA LEU A 318 -5.15 11.08 7.93
C LEU A 318 -6.65 11.23 8.20
N TRP A 319 -7.49 10.30 7.79
CA TRP A 319 -8.93 10.41 8.01
C TRP A 319 -9.59 9.04 8.07
N ARG A 320 -10.86 9.01 8.50
CA ARG A 320 -11.64 7.79 8.53
C ARG A 320 -13.09 7.99 8.08
N TYR A 321 -13.70 6.92 7.60
CA TYR A 321 -15.15 6.80 7.38
C TYR A 321 -15.71 5.72 8.29
N ALA A 322 -16.93 5.93 8.78
CA ALA A 322 -17.67 4.88 9.47
C ALA A 322 -18.11 3.79 8.47
N PHE A 323 -18.03 2.53 8.89
CA PHE A 323 -18.77 1.45 8.22
C PHE A 323 -20.27 1.57 8.53
N ASP A 324 -21.10 0.99 7.67
CA ASP A 324 -22.56 1.01 7.80
C ASP A 324 -23.02 -0.09 8.76
N ASP A 325 -23.87 0.26 9.74
CA ASP A 325 -24.43 -0.69 10.70
C ASP A 325 -25.63 -1.48 10.15
N ASP A 326 -26.16 -1.15 8.96
CA ASP A 326 -27.22 -1.95 8.32
C ASP A 326 -26.63 -3.27 7.79
N PRO A 327 -27.07 -4.44 8.27
CA PRO A 327 -26.58 -5.74 7.77
C PRO A 327 -26.77 -5.95 6.26
N LYS A 328 -27.67 -5.21 5.61
CA LYS A 328 -27.84 -5.25 4.15
C LYS A 328 -26.75 -4.51 3.39
N ARG A 329 -26.02 -3.63 4.08
CA ARG A 329 -24.88 -2.84 3.60
C ARG A 329 -23.57 -3.31 4.26
N GLY A 330 -23.56 -4.52 4.80
CA GLY A 330 -22.40 -5.13 5.43
C GLY A 330 -21.11 -4.96 4.62
N GLY A 331 -20.05 -4.53 5.31
CA GLY A 331 -18.74 -4.22 4.73
C GLY A 331 -18.66 -2.92 3.92
N LEU A 332 -19.75 -2.16 3.75
CA LEU A 332 -19.77 -0.87 3.04
C LEU A 332 -19.67 0.30 4.01
N LEU A 333 -19.30 1.47 3.49
CA LEU A 333 -19.26 2.70 4.25
C LEU A 333 -20.68 3.21 4.50
N ALA A 334 -20.88 3.85 5.65
CA ALA A 334 -22.10 4.55 5.97
C ALA A 334 -22.32 5.67 4.95
N THR A 335 -23.52 5.71 4.36
CA THR A 335 -23.88 6.73 3.37
C THR A 335 -25.20 7.42 3.71
N ASP A 336 -25.33 8.67 3.27
CA ASP A 336 -26.63 9.35 3.27
C ASP A 336 -27.58 8.79 2.19
N THR A 337 -28.79 9.33 2.12
CA THR A 337 -29.80 8.89 1.14
C THR A 337 -29.41 9.12 -0.32
N PHE A 338 -28.34 9.88 -0.58
CA PHE A 338 -27.79 10.13 -1.91
C PHE A 338 -26.54 9.28 -2.19
N GLY A 339 -26.17 8.37 -1.29
CA GLY A 339 -25.00 7.52 -1.42
C GLY A 339 -23.69 8.26 -1.14
N ARG A 340 -23.72 9.34 -0.36
CA ARG A 340 -22.52 10.09 0.02
C ARG A 340 -21.98 9.61 1.35
N ALA A 341 -20.70 9.25 1.42
CA ALA A 341 -20.01 8.93 2.65
C ALA A 341 -19.16 10.12 3.09
N ASP A 342 -19.41 10.61 4.30
CA ASP A 342 -18.69 11.72 4.91
C ASP A 342 -17.63 11.18 5.88
N ALA A 343 -16.42 11.77 5.83
CA ALA A 343 -15.40 11.44 6.81
C ALA A 343 -15.86 11.89 8.20
N VAL A 344 -15.64 11.05 9.21
CA VAL A 344 -16.12 11.29 10.58
C VAL A 344 -15.03 11.84 11.49
N GLU A 345 -13.77 11.68 11.11
CA GLU A 345 -12.61 12.23 11.81
C GLU A 345 -11.47 12.43 10.80
N ALA A 346 -10.71 13.53 10.95
CA ALA A 346 -9.58 13.81 10.09
C ALA A 346 -8.51 14.66 10.81
N TYR A 347 -7.25 14.46 10.42
CA TYR A 347 -6.07 15.12 10.94
C TYR A 347 -5.12 15.54 9.82
N ARG A 348 -4.30 16.56 10.07
CA ARG A 348 -3.06 16.80 9.32
C ARG A 348 -1.87 16.26 10.10
N THR A 349 -0.93 15.67 9.38
CA THR A 349 0.36 15.18 9.90
C THR A 349 1.53 15.81 9.13
N GLY A 350 2.66 16.00 9.81
CA GLY A 350 3.93 16.35 9.15
C GLY A 350 4.53 15.20 8.34
N ALA A 351 4.03 13.98 8.49
CA ALA A 351 4.48 12.84 7.70
C ALA A 351 4.18 13.06 6.21
N SER A 352 5.08 12.56 5.38
CA SER A 352 4.93 12.52 3.91
C SER A 352 5.07 11.07 3.44
N GLU A 353 4.91 10.80 2.15
CA GLU A 353 5.14 9.48 1.53
C GLU A 353 4.57 8.29 2.32
N ILE A 354 3.38 8.49 2.89
CA ILE A 354 2.73 7.52 3.76
C ILE A 354 2.40 6.27 2.95
N ARG A 355 2.89 5.12 3.40
CA ARG A 355 2.59 3.79 2.83
C ARG A 355 1.86 2.87 3.81
N GLY A 356 1.91 3.19 5.10
CA GLY A 356 1.18 2.49 6.15
C GLY A 356 0.39 3.45 6.99
N VAL A 357 -0.84 3.11 7.30
CA VAL A 357 -1.66 3.79 8.31
C VAL A 357 -2.34 2.72 9.13
N LEU A 358 -2.36 2.89 10.44
CA LEU A 358 -3.16 2.10 11.35
C LEU A 358 -3.72 3.05 12.41
N SER A 359 -5.02 3.03 12.62
CA SER A 359 -5.61 3.61 13.83
C SER A 359 -6.01 2.47 14.75
N TYR A 360 -5.64 2.60 16.01
CA TYR A 360 -6.01 1.66 17.05
C TYR A 360 -6.53 2.42 18.25
N ARG A 361 -7.75 2.13 18.69
CA ARG A 361 -8.26 2.60 19.98
C ARG A 361 -8.12 1.51 21.03
N PRO A 362 -7.21 1.67 22.01
CA PRO A 362 -7.11 0.72 23.11
C PRO A 362 -8.44 0.60 23.87
N PRO A 363 -8.78 -0.59 24.39
CA PRO A 363 -9.97 -0.77 25.23
C PRO A 363 -10.02 0.23 26.40
N GLY A 364 -11.12 0.99 26.49
CA GLY A 364 -11.31 2.01 27.53
C GLY A 364 -10.64 3.36 27.26
N ALA A 365 -9.91 3.52 26.15
CA ALA A 365 -9.39 4.81 25.71
C ALA A 365 -10.50 5.65 25.03
N THR A 366 -10.39 6.97 25.15
CA THR A 366 -11.27 7.93 24.46
C THR A 366 -10.77 8.28 23.07
N ASP A 367 -9.45 8.28 22.90
CA ASP A 367 -8.76 8.72 21.69
C ASP A 367 -8.03 7.53 21.06
N SER A 368 -7.95 7.53 19.72
CA SER A 368 -7.19 6.53 18.99
C SER A 368 -5.72 6.95 18.84
N GLU A 369 -4.82 5.98 18.87
CA GLU A 369 -3.42 6.14 18.50
C GLU A 369 -3.26 5.85 17.00
N TRP A 370 -2.50 6.70 16.30
CA TRP A 370 -2.27 6.57 14.86
C TRP A 370 -0.84 6.16 14.58
N TYR A 371 -0.66 5.05 13.88
CA TYR A 371 0.63 4.56 13.43
C TYR A 371 0.79 4.86 11.93
N VAL A 372 1.88 5.52 11.56
CA VAL A 372 2.14 5.98 10.20
C VAL A 372 3.49 5.44 9.73
N GLY A 373 3.42 4.56 8.73
CA GLY A 373 4.59 4.01 8.04
C GLY A 373 5.02 4.93 6.90
N HIS A 374 6.28 5.34 6.93
CA HIS A 374 6.89 6.28 5.99
C HIS A 374 8.09 5.65 5.28
N LEU A 375 8.20 5.91 3.97
CA LEU A 375 9.34 5.51 3.13
C LEU A 375 10.63 6.22 3.58
N PRO A 376 11.83 5.71 3.22
CA PRO A 376 13.10 6.37 3.54
C PRO A 376 13.33 7.71 2.81
N GLY A 377 12.40 8.14 1.94
CA GLY A 377 12.52 9.34 1.12
C GLY A 377 13.51 9.17 -0.03
N ALA A 378 14.34 10.20 -0.23
CA ALA A 378 15.40 10.18 -1.23
C ALA A 378 16.61 9.31 -0.83
N MET A 379 16.54 8.62 0.31
CA MET A 379 17.58 7.74 0.79
C MET A 379 17.16 6.29 0.56
N ASP A 380 18.13 5.42 0.32
CA ASP A 380 17.88 3.98 0.24
C ASP A 380 17.73 3.38 1.66
N GLY A 381 17.03 2.26 1.76
CA GLY A 381 16.98 1.42 2.96
C GLY A 381 15.69 1.53 3.79
N HIS A 382 15.83 1.40 5.10
CA HIS A 382 14.71 1.30 6.06
C HIS A 382 13.87 2.57 6.17
N GLY A 383 12.54 2.39 6.16
CA GLY A 383 11.59 3.43 6.49
C GLY A 383 11.47 3.68 8.00
N SER A 384 10.51 4.52 8.38
CA SER A 384 10.18 4.82 9.78
C SER A 384 8.72 4.51 10.09
N LEU A 385 8.44 4.07 11.33
CA LEU A 385 7.09 3.89 11.85
C LEU A 385 6.88 4.84 13.03
N TRP A 386 5.95 5.78 12.86
CA TRP A 386 5.63 6.78 13.87
C TRP A 386 4.30 6.50 14.53
N ARG A 387 4.24 6.47 15.85
CA ARG A 387 2.99 6.61 16.59
C ARG A 387 2.73 8.09 16.87
N GLN A 388 1.61 8.60 16.40
CA GLN A 388 1.20 9.99 16.52
C GLN A 388 -0.12 10.11 17.28
N ASP A 389 -0.22 11.19 18.07
CA ASP A 389 -1.46 11.67 18.67
C ASP A 389 -1.50 13.21 18.62
N ALA A 390 -2.50 13.84 19.24
CA ALA A 390 -2.58 15.30 19.31
C ALA A 390 -1.49 15.96 20.17
N LYS A 391 -0.67 15.18 20.90
CA LYS A 391 0.38 15.66 21.80
C LYS A 391 1.76 15.58 21.15
N GLY A 392 2.01 14.62 20.26
CA GLY A 392 3.30 14.47 19.58
C GLY A 392 3.40 13.22 18.71
N ALA A 393 4.62 12.92 18.29
CA ALA A 393 4.97 11.68 17.61
C ALA A 393 6.12 10.97 18.34
N ARG A 394 6.18 9.65 18.22
CA ARG A 394 7.26 8.81 18.72
C ARG A 394 7.60 7.73 17.70
N ALA A 395 8.87 7.40 17.58
CA ALA A 395 9.37 6.30 16.76
C ALA A 395 10.48 5.56 17.53
N ALA A 396 10.77 4.33 17.11
CA ALA A 396 11.91 3.58 17.63
C ALA A 396 13.24 4.21 17.18
N ASP A 397 14.29 4.01 17.98
CA ASP A 397 15.67 4.34 17.63
C ASP A 397 16.47 3.08 17.32
N CYS A 398 17.25 3.11 16.25
CA CYS A 398 18.13 2.02 15.86
C CYS A 398 19.37 2.51 15.08
N GLY A 399 20.35 1.63 15.00
CA GLY A 399 21.66 1.94 14.41
C GLY A 399 22.57 2.75 15.34
N SER A 400 23.81 2.97 14.89
CA SER A 400 24.82 3.71 15.66
C SER A 400 24.48 5.18 15.84
N ASP A 401 23.67 5.72 14.94
CA ASP A 401 23.36 7.14 14.86
C ASP A 401 21.99 7.47 15.50
N ALA A 402 21.37 6.49 16.19
CA ALA A 402 20.02 6.59 16.76
C ALA A 402 19.01 7.15 15.74
N SER A 403 19.00 6.57 14.54
CA SER A 403 18.07 6.97 13.50
C SER A 403 16.68 6.38 13.77
N HIS A 404 15.63 7.08 13.36
CA HIS A 404 14.26 6.54 13.39
C HIS A 404 13.94 5.59 12.22
N ARG A 405 14.95 5.18 11.46
CA ARG A 405 14.83 4.32 10.27
C ARG A 405 14.90 2.85 10.63
N CYS A 406 13.94 2.44 11.45
CA CYS A 406 13.93 1.11 12.05
C CYS A 406 12.85 0.21 11.47
N TRP A 407 11.95 0.77 10.67
CA TRP A 407 10.90 0.02 10.03
C TRP A 407 11.40 -0.67 8.77
N ALA A 408 10.57 -1.51 8.18
CA ALA A 408 10.94 -2.27 6.99
C ALA A 408 11.33 -1.38 5.81
N GLU A 409 12.10 -1.95 4.88
CA GLU A 409 12.45 -1.29 3.62
C GLU A 409 11.27 -1.30 2.64
N GLY A 410 11.15 -0.23 1.85
CA GLY A 410 10.20 -0.16 0.74
C GLY A 410 8.74 -0.02 1.19
N THR A 411 7.83 -0.64 0.45
CA THR A 411 6.38 -0.60 0.73
C THR A 411 6.06 -1.09 2.15
N GLY A 412 4.92 -0.69 2.71
CA GLY A 412 4.57 -1.06 4.09
C GLY A 412 3.20 -0.60 4.53
N SER A 413 2.15 -1.27 4.04
CA SER A 413 0.80 -1.15 4.61
C SER A 413 0.75 -1.77 6.01
N LEU A 414 -0.20 -1.35 6.84
CA LEU A 414 -0.38 -1.90 8.18
C LEU A 414 -1.78 -2.50 8.32
N SER A 415 -1.87 -3.74 8.77
CA SER A 415 -3.12 -4.43 9.10
C SER A 415 -3.02 -5.00 10.49
N TYR A 416 -3.91 -4.60 11.40
CA TYR A 416 -3.90 -5.09 12.78
C TYR A 416 -4.81 -6.29 12.93
N ALA A 417 -4.30 -7.37 13.53
CA ALA A 417 -5.06 -8.56 13.88
C ALA A 417 -5.39 -8.53 15.38
N PRO A 418 -6.61 -8.14 15.80
CA PRO A 418 -6.93 -7.95 17.21
C PRO A 418 -6.87 -9.24 18.04
N ASP A 419 -7.14 -10.38 17.41
CA ASP A 419 -7.18 -11.69 18.06
C ASP A 419 -5.77 -12.23 18.43
N THR A 420 -4.74 -11.84 17.68
CA THR A 420 -3.34 -12.21 17.96
C THR A 420 -2.51 -11.05 18.53
N GLY A 421 -2.95 -9.82 18.32
CA GLY A 421 -2.21 -8.60 18.66
C GLY A 421 -1.05 -8.29 17.70
N GLU A 422 -1.04 -8.90 16.53
CA GLU A 422 -0.01 -8.73 15.50
C GLU A 422 -0.38 -7.62 14.51
N VAL A 423 0.62 -6.86 14.07
CA VAL A 423 0.51 -5.94 12.93
C VAL A 423 1.20 -6.59 11.74
N TRP A 424 0.42 -6.97 10.74
CA TRP A 424 0.91 -7.49 9.47
C TRP A 424 1.33 -6.34 8.55
N SER A 425 2.45 -6.54 7.87
CA SER A 425 3.00 -5.63 6.87
C SER A 425 3.72 -6.44 5.79
N VAL A 426 4.08 -5.76 4.70
CA VAL A 426 4.75 -6.36 3.56
C VAL A 426 5.86 -5.43 3.09
N THR A 427 6.98 -5.99 2.64
CA THR A 427 8.03 -5.31 1.87
C THR A 427 7.96 -5.79 0.43
N ASP A 428 8.80 -5.22 -0.44
CA ASP A 428 8.93 -5.67 -1.83
C ASP A 428 9.37 -7.16 -1.93
N HIS A 429 9.90 -7.75 -0.84
CA HIS A 429 10.47 -9.10 -0.81
C HIS A 429 9.77 -10.05 0.18
N MET A 430 9.18 -9.54 1.25
CA MET A 430 8.73 -10.35 2.38
C MET A 430 7.38 -9.94 2.92
N LEU A 431 6.58 -10.92 3.32
CA LEU A 431 5.42 -10.75 4.20
C LEU A 431 5.87 -10.96 5.64
N PHE A 432 5.47 -10.09 6.57
CA PHE A 432 5.88 -10.22 7.96
C PHE A 432 4.83 -9.68 8.94
N SER A 433 4.99 -10.03 10.21
CA SER A 433 4.19 -9.52 11.32
C SER A 433 5.06 -9.08 12.49
N VAL A 434 4.58 -8.05 13.20
CA VAL A 434 5.21 -7.51 14.39
C VAL A 434 4.15 -7.32 15.47
N PRO A 435 4.34 -7.78 16.72
CA PRO A 435 3.36 -7.56 17.76
C PRO A 435 3.20 -6.06 18.06
N LEU A 436 1.97 -5.56 18.13
CA LEU A 436 1.72 -4.14 18.44
C LEU A 436 2.38 -3.72 19.77
N ARG A 437 2.32 -4.61 20.77
CA ARG A 437 3.01 -4.42 22.06
C ARG A 437 4.53 -4.23 21.92
N SER A 438 5.14 -4.88 20.93
CA SER A 438 6.58 -4.78 20.67
C SER A 438 6.90 -3.48 19.95
N ILE A 439 6.02 -3.03 19.04
CA ILE A 439 6.08 -1.70 18.45
C ILE A 439 6.03 -0.67 19.59
N ASP A 440 5.01 -0.70 20.44
CA ASP A 440 4.86 0.27 21.53
C ASP A 440 6.03 0.27 22.53
N ALA A 441 6.54 -0.92 22.87
CA ALA A 441 7.69 -1.04 23.77
C ALA A 441 8.98 -0.45 23.19
N SER A 442 9.07 -0.30 21.87
CA SER A 442 10.24 0.28 21.20
C SER A 442 10.22 1.82 21.10
N LEU A 443 9.10 2.48 21.41
CA LEU A 443 8.87 3.91 21.16
C LEU A 443 9.48 4.89 22.19
N GLY A 444 10.45 4.45 23.01
CA GLY A 444 11.17 5.31 23.97
C GLY A 444 10.43 5.61 25.28
#